data_AF-A0A382B3Q7-F1
#
_entry.id   AF-A0A382B3Q7-F1
#
_cell.length_a   1.000
_cell.length_b   1.000
_cell.length_c   1.000
_cell.angle_alpha   90.00
_cell.angle_beta   90.00
_cell.angle_gamma   90.00
#
_symmetry.space_group_name_H-M   'P 1'
#
loop_
_entity.id
_entity.type
_entity.pdbx_description
1 polymer ?
#
loop_
_entity_poly.entity_id
_entity_poly.type
_entity_poly.pdbx_seq_one_letter_code
_entity_poly.pdbx_strand_id
1 'polypeptide(L)'
;MKRCRNVVLILSFFCNGWVIAQTASQVLENFKEEYRKSKNFTADFVETTIHGTNKGTSNGQLSFSKPNLLRQDYFNQEDSSK
;
A
#
# COMPACT_ATOMS: atom_id res chain seq x y z
N MET A 1 -27.97 -25.45 30.29
CA MET A 1 -26.77 -24.92 29.60
C MET A 1 -26.95 -24.67 28.09
N LYS A 2 -28.16 -24.39 27.57
CA LYS A 2 -28.38 -24.07 26.13
C LYS A 2 -28.48 -22.57 25.83
N ARG A 3 -28.72 -21.74 26.85
CA ARG A 3 -28.98 -20.29 26.71
C ARG A 3 -27.70 -19.47 26.49
N CYS A 4 -26.59 -19.83 27.15
CA CYS A 4 -25.31 -19.13 27.00
C CYS A 4 -24.63 -19.35 25.65
N ARG A 5 -24.84 -20.52 25.02
CA ARG A 5 -24.23 -20.86 23.72
C ARG A 5 -24.75 -19.99 22.58
N ASN A 6 -26.04 -19.62 22.62
CA ASN A 6 -26.63 -18.72 21.63
C ASN A 6 -26.15 -17.27 21.80
N VAL A 7 -25.93 -16.80 23.04
CA VAL A 7 -25.43 -15.44 23.30
C VAL A 7 -23.99 -15.27 22.80
N VAL A 8 -23.13 -16.28 23.02
CA VAL A 8 -21.73 -16.27 22.55
C VAL A 8 -21.65 -16.29 21.02
N LEU A 9 -22.54 -17.04 20.35
CA LEU A 9 -22.61 -17.07 18.89
C LEU A 9 -23.10 -15.73 18.30
N ILE A 10 -24.04 -15.06 18.95
CA ILE A 10 -24.55 -13.77 18.48
C ILE A 10 -23.48 -12.67 18.64
N LEU A 11 -22.79 -12.60 19.79
CA LEU A 11 -21.72 -11.60 19.99
C LEU A 11 -20.54 -11.79 19.03
N SER A 12 -20.17 -13.04 18.71
CA SER A 12 -19.09 -13.31 17.76
C SER A 12 -19.45 -12.95 16.32
N PHE A 13 -20.73 -12.96 15.93
CA PHE A 13 -21.16 -12.45 14.62
C PHE A 13 -21.04 -10.92 14.51
N PHE A 14 -21.33 -10.16 15.57
CA PHE A 14 -21.20 -8.70 15.56
C PHE A 14 -19.75 -8.21 15.57
N CYS A 15 -18.83 -8.94 16.20
CA CYS A 15 -17.41 -8.55 16.26
C CYS A 15 -16.64 -8.83 14.95
N ASN A 16 -17.07 -9.80 14.14
CA ASN A 16 -16.35 -10.22 12.92
C ASN A 16 -16.94 -9.65 11.62
N GLY A 17 -18.13 -9.05 11.67
CA GLY A 17 -18.83 -8.51 10.49
C GLY A 17 -18.47 -7.06 10.14
N TRP A 18 -17.68 -6.37 10.98
CA TRP A 18 -17.39 -4.96 10.76
C TRP A 18 -16.18 -4.70 9.88
N VAL A 19 -16.25 -5.23 8.64
CA VAL A 19 -15.51 -4.65 7.54
C VAL A 19 -16.22 -3.33 7.22
N ILE A 20 -15.87 -2.28 7.93
CA ILE A 20 -16.33 -0.92 7.60
C ILE A 20 -15.77 -0.64 6.21
N ALA A 21 -16.63 -0.70 5.20
CA ALA A 21 -16.27 -0.30 3.85
C ALA A 21 -15.82 1.16 3.92
N GLN A 22 -14.51 1.38 3.85
CA GLN A 22 -13.96 2.73 3.89
C GLN A 22 -14.42 3.46 2.63
N THR A 23 -15.05 4.62 2.83
CA THR A 23 -15.38 5.50 1.71
C THR A 23 -14.08 6.07 1.12
N ALA A 24 -14.11 6.44 -0.17
CA ALA A 24 -12.97 7.09 -0.82
C ALA A 24 -12.51 8.36 -0.05
N SER A 25 -13.44 9.09 0.55
CA SER A 25 -13.15 10.26 1.40
C SER A 25 -12.34 9.90 2.64
N GLN A 26 -12.68 8.80 3.32
CA GLN A 26 -11.95 8.31 4.49
C GLN A 26 -10.53 7.85 4.12
N VAL A 27 -10.38 7.15 2.98
CA VAL A 27 -9.06 6.77 2.46
C VAL A 27 -8.20 8.00 2.18
N LEU A 28 -8.78 9.02 1.55
CA LEU A 28 -8.08 10.27 1.24
C LEU A 28 -7.68 11.05 2.50
N GLU A 29 -8.55 11.09 3.51
CA GLU A 29 -8.28 11.76 4.78
C GLU A 29 -7.12 11.09 5.53
N ASN A 30 -7.15 9.76 5.64
CA ASN A 30 -6.09 8.96 6.25
C ASN A 30 -4.75 9.16 5.51
N PHE A 31 -4.77 9.12 4.17
CA PHE A 31 -3.57 9.38 3.37
C PHE A 31 -2.99 10.77 3.64
N LYS A 32 -3.83 11.82 3.70
CA LYS A 32 -3.38 13.18 3.98
C LYS A 32 -2.79 13.30 5.38
N GLU A 33 -3.35 12.61 6.37
CA GLU A 33 -2.81 12.60 7.73
C GLU A 33 -1.39 12.03 7.78
N GLU A 34 -1.19 10.85 7.17
CA GLU A 34 0.14 10.22 7.13
C GLU A 34 1.13 10.98 6.24
N TYR A 35 0.67 11.51 5.10
CA TYR A 35 1.50 12.37 4.24
C TYR A 35 2.00 13.62 5.00
N ARG A 36 1.20 14.21 5.88
CA ARG A 36 1.65 15.35 6.70
C ARG A 36 2.74 14.96 7.70
N LYS A 37 2.74 13.72 8.20
CA LYS A 37 3.75 13.19 9.13
C LYS A 37 5.05 12.76 8.44
N SER A 38 5.01 12.44 7.14
CA SER A 38 6.18 11.97 6.40
C SER A 38 7.35 12.97 6.44
N LYS A 39 8.57 12.47 6.56
CA LYS A 39 9.79 13.26 6.41
C LYS A 39 10.36 13.04 5.01
N ASN A 40 11.37 13.82 4.65
CA ASN A 40 12.17 13.50 3.47
C ASN A 40 12.75 12.09 3.63
N PHE A 41 12.68 11.28 2.58
CA PHE A 41 13.17 9.91 2.62
C PHE A 41 13.79 9.52 1.28
N THR A 42 14.65 8.51 1.34
CA THR A 42 15.18 7.79 0.19
C THR A 42 15.01 6.30 0.46
N ALA A 43 14.53 5.55 -0.52
CA ALA A 43 14.29 4.13 -0.42
C ALA A 43 14.63 3.43 -1.74
N ASP A 44 15.27 2.28 -1.67
CA ASP A 44 15.46 1.43 -2.84
C ASP A 44 14.16 0.70 -3.18
N PHE A 45 13.89 0.49 -4.47
CA PHE A 45 12.68 -0.19 -4.96
C PHE A 45 13.01 -1.22 -6.04
N VAL A 46 12.08 -2.16 -6.20
CA VAL A 46 12.01 -3.08 -7.33
C VAL A 46 10.67 -2.86 -8.03
N GLU A 47 10.71 -2.38 -9.26
CA GLU A 47 9.53 -2.26 -10.12
C GLU A 47 9.31 -3.57 -10.87
N THR A 48 8.07 -4.03 -10.90
CA THR A 48 7.66 -5.19 -11.70
C THR A 48 6.58 -4.74 -12.68
N THR A 49 6.87 -4.82 -13.97
CA THR A 49 5.91 -4.50 -15.03
C THR A 49 5.37 -5.80 -15.62
N ILE A 50 4.04 -5.93 -15.71
CA ILE A 50 3.37 -7.07 -16.34
C ILE A 50 2.64 -6.56 -17.58
N HIS A 51 3.04 -7.03 -18.77
CA HIS A 51 2.41 -6.68 -20.04
C HIS A 51 2.04 -7.97 -20.80
N GLY A 52 0.75 -8.31 -20.80
CA GLY A 52 0.28 -9.60 -21.30
C GLY A 52 0.90 -10.75 -20.49
N THR A 53 1.62 -11.65 -21.16
CA THR A 53 2.38 -12.73 -20.53
C THR A 53 3.80 -12.34 -20.14
N ASN A 54 4.26 -11.15 -20.53
CA ASN A 54 5.64 -10.71 -20.29
C ASN A 54 5.75 -10.04 -18.93
N LYS A 55 6.82 -10.38 -18.21
CA LYS A 55 7.19 -9.78 -16.92
C LYS A 55 8.57 -9.13 -17.04
N GLY A 56 8.64 -7.83 -16.81
CA GLY A 56 9.89 -7.09 -16.66
C GLY A 56 10.12 -6.73 -15.19
N THR A 57 11.38 -6.66 -14.78
CA THR A 57 11.76 -6.18 -13.44
C THR A 57 12.90 -5.18 -13.54
N SER A 58 12.79 -4.07 -12.83
CA SER A 58 13.78 -3.00 -12.80
C SER A 58 14.06 -2.60 -11.35
N ASN A 59 15.32 -2.36 -11.00
CA ASN A 59 15.69 -1.87 -9.67
C ASN A 59 15.95 -0.37 -9.73
N GLY A 60 15.77 0.32 -8.62
CA GLY A 60 16.11 1.74 -8.54
C GLY A 60 16.01 2.30 -7.14
N GLN A 61 16.07 3.62 -7.07
CA GLN A 61 15.94 4.40 -5.86
C GLN A 61 14.88 5.49 -6.01
N LEU A 62 14.03 5.61 -4.99
CA LEU A 62 13.01 6.63 -4.88
C LEU A 62 13.42 7.61 -3.78
N SER A 63 13.52 8.90 -4.13
CA SER A 63 13.78 9.98 -3.20
C SER A 63 12.58 10.92 -3.16
N PHE A 64 12.10 11.21 -1.95
CA PHE A 64 11.00 12.12 -1.70
C PHE A 64 11.46 13.25 -0.78
N SER A 65 11.16 14.49 -1.16
CA SER A 65 11.28 15.67 -0.30
C SER A 65 10.03 16.52 -0.39
N LYS A 66 9.59 17.00 0.77
CA LYS A 66 8.49 17.98 0.82
C LYS A 66 8.92 19.32 0.19
N PRO A 67 7.98 20.09 -0.36
CA PRO A 67 6.55 19.79 -0.40
C PRO A 67 6.11 18.84 -1.54
N ASN A 68 6.93 18.63 -2.57
CA ASN A 68 6.51 17.96 -3.81
C ASN A 68 7.68 17.57 -4.74
N LEU A 69 8.86 17.29 -4.17
CA LEU A 69 9.96 16.72 -4.92
C LEU A 69 9.88 15.18 -4.81
N LEU A 70 9.55 14.52 -5.93
CA LEU A 70 9.63 13.08 -6.06
C LEU A 70 10.61 12.78 -7.19
N ARG A 71 11.64 12.01 -6.89
CA ARG A 71 12.67 11.60 -7.84
C ARG A 71 12.79 10.09 -7.84
N GLN A 72 12.78 9.50 -9.02
CA GLN A 72 12.94 8.07 -9.22
C GLN A 72 14.13 7.88 -10.17
N ASP A 73 15.17 7.21 -9.69
CA ASP A 73 16.37 6.89 -10.47
C ASP A 73 16.44 5.37 -10.63
N TYR A 74 16.55 4.86 -11.85
CA TYR A 74 16.72 3.43 -12.11
C TYR A 74 18.20 3.09 -12.11
N PHE A 75 18.58 1.96 -11.51
CA PHE A 75 19.95 1.46 -11.61
C PHE A 75 20.10 0.79 -12.96
N ASN A 76 21.04 1.30 -13.77
CA ASN A 76 21.48 0.81 -15.08
C ASN A 76 20.58 -0.30 -15.66
N GLN A 77 19.68 0.08 -16.57
CA GLN A 77 19.22 -0.88 -17.58
C GLN A 77 20.50 -1.37 -18.26
N GLU A 78 20.92 -2.61 -18.00
CA GLU A 78 21.86 -3.25 -18.91
C GLU A 78 21.25 -3.11 -20.30
N ASP A 79 21.95 -2.36 -21.15
CA ASP A 79 21.62 -2.22 -22.56
C ASP A 79 21.24 -3.61 -23.07
N SER A 80 19.98 -3.76 -23.49
CA SER A 80 19.48 -4.98 -24.13
C SER A 80 20.07 -5.18 -25.54
N SER A 81 21.30 -4.69 -25.78
CA SER A 81 22.03 -4.71 -27.04
C SER A 81 23.35 -5.48 -26.99
N LYS A 82 23.45 -6.52 -26.16
CA LYS A 82 24.47 -7.57 -26.32
C LYS A 82 23.86 -8.90 -26.71
#